data_AF-A0A1Q2YUL5-F1
#
_entry.id   AF-A0A1Q2YUL5-F1
#
_cell.length_a   1.000
_cell.length_b   1.000
_cell.length_c   1.000
_cell.angle_alpha   90.00
_cell.angle_beta   90.00
_cell.angle_gamma   90.00
#
_symmetry.space_group_name_H-M   'P 1'
#
loop_
_entity.id
_entity.type
_entity.pdbx_description
1 polymer ?
#
loop_
_entity_poly.entity_id
_entity_poly.type
_entity_poly.pdbx_seq_one_letter_code
_entity_poly.pdbx_strand_id
1 'polypeptide(L)'
;MATVTLTPEQERFAAEAVAQGQFRDLDEVIRAGLDLLRQAEAERAAFIASLEAAQAESERDGFLDAGEVHLELNAMIEEMVRARR
;
A
#
# COMPACT_ATOMS: atom_id res chain seq x y z
N MET A 1 -21.43 -13.20 -21.57
CA MET A 1 -20.78 -13.49 -20.28
C MET A 1 -19.49 -14.24 -20.59
N ALA A 2 -18.37 -13.82 -20.02
CA ALA A 2 -17.12 -14.57 -20.14
C ALA A 2 -17.21 -15.78 -19.21
N THR A 3 -16.92 -16.98 -19.71
CA THR A 3 -16.86 -18.19 -18.89
C THR A 3 -15.52 -18.19 -18.16
N VAL A 4 -15.55 -18.11 -16.83
CA VAL A 4 -14.36 -18.25 -15.98
C VAL A 4 -14.34 -19.68 -15.45
N THR A 5 -13.26 -20.40 -15.74
CA THR A 5 -13.06 -21.74 -15.20
C THR A 5 -12.30 -21.63 -13.88
N LEU A 6 -12.93 -22.11 -12.82
CA LEU A 6 -12.33 -22.15 -11.49
C LEU A 6 -11.64 -23.50 -11.25
N THR A 7 -10.63 -23.49 -10.40
CA THR A 7 -10.09 -24.75 -9.88
C THR A 7 -11.09 -25.37 -8.88
N PRO A 8 -11.05 -26.70 -8.65
CA PRO A 8 -11.93 -27.34 -7.68
C PRO A 8 -11.84 -26.75 -6.27
N GLU A 9 -10.67 -26.21 -5.91
CA GLU A 9 -10.46 -25.53 -4.62
C GLU A 9 -11.17 -24.17 -4.56
N GLN A 10 -11.10 -23.38 -5.63
CA GLN A 10 -11.80 -22.10 -5.74
C GLN A 10 -13.31 -22.29 -5.76
N GLU A 11 -13.81 -23.34 -6.42
CA GLU A 11 -15.23 -23.69 -6.41
C GLU A 11 -15.72 -24.03 -4.99
N ARG A 12 -14.96 -24.83 -4.23
CA ARG A 12 -15.30 -25.12 -2.83
C ARG A 12 -15.32 -23.87 -1.97
N PHE A 13 -14.29 -23.03 -2.09
CA PHE A 13 -14.22 -21.78 -1.34
C PHE A 13 -15.43 -20.88 -1.63
N ALA A 14 -15.77 -20.69 -2.91
CA ALA A 14 -16.91 -19.87 -3.29
C ALA A 14 -18.24 -20.48 -2.82
N ALA A 15 -18.40 -21.81 -2.92
CA ALA A 15 -19.59 -22.51 -2.44
C ALA A 15 -19.75 -22.38 -0.92
N GLU A 16 -18.66 -22.49 -0.15
CA GLU A 16 -18.68 -22.31 1.30
C GLU A 16 -19.05 -20.88 1.69
N ALA A 17 -18.47 -19.88 1.01
CA ALA A 17 -18.75 -18.48 1.29
C ALA A 17 -20.22 -18.10 0.99
N VAL A 18 -20.79 -18.66 -0.07
CA VAL A 18 -22.22 -18.51 -0.38
C VAL A 18 -23.09 -19.26 0.63
N ALA A 19 -22.73 -20.50 0.99
CA ALA A 19 -23.48 -21.28 1.97
C ALA A 19 -23.50 -20.62 3.36
N GLN A 20 -22.45 -19.89 3.72
CA GLN A 20 -22.35 -19.09 4.94
C GLN A 20 -23.09 -17.76 4.86
N GLY A 21 -23.65 -17.40 3.70
CA GLY A 21 -24.36 -16.14 3.48
C GLY A 21 -23.45 -14.91 3.40
N GLN A 22 -22.14 -15.10 3.22
CA GLN A 22 -21.19 -14.00 3.04
C GLN A 22 -21.35 -13.35 1.65
N PHE A 23 -21.79 -14.13 0.67
CA PHE A 23 -22.10 -13.68 -0.68
C PHE A 23 -23.39 -14.35 -1.16
N ARG A 24 -24.13 -13.69 -2.07
CA ARG A 24 -25.38 -14.19 -2.63
C ARG A 24 -25.16 -15.32 -3.64
N ASP A 25 -24.16 -15.18 -4.50
CA ASP A 25 -23.84 -16.13 -5.55
C ASP A 25 -22.37 -16.06 -5.99
N LEU A 26 -21.98 -17.00 -6.85
CA LEU A 26 -20.60 -17.09 -7.37
C LEU A 26 -20.16 -15.82 -8.10
N ASP A 27 -21.06 -15.18 -8.85
CA ASP A 27 -20.75 -13.94 -9.57
C ASP A 27 -20.36 -12.80 -8.63
N GLU A 28 -20.99 -12.74 -7.44
CA GLU A 28 -20.62 -11.78 -6.41
C GLU A 28 -19.25 -12.08 -5.80
N VAL A 29 -18.94 -13.35 -5.52
CA VAL A 29 -17.60 -13.78 -5.06
C VAL A 29 -16.52 -13.38 -6.06
N ILE A 30 -16.75 -13.65 -7.35
CA ILE A 30 -15.80 -13.30 -8.42
C ILE A 30 -15.62 -11.79 -8.51
N ARG A 31 -16.71 -11.01 -8.44
CA ARG A 31 -16.64 -9.55 -8.48
C ARG A 31 -15.83 -9.00 -7.30
N ALA A 32 -16.11 -9.47 -6.09
CA ALA A 32 -15.39 -9.07 -4.89
C ALA A 32 -13.89 -9.43 -4.98
N GLY A 33 -13.55 -10.61 -5.49
CA GLY A 33 -12.17 -11.02 -5.73
C GLY A 33 -11.44 -10.14 -6.75
N LEU A 34 -12.11 -9.77 -7.85
CA LEU A 34 -11.55 -8.88 -8.85
C LEU A 34 -11.39 -7.44 -8.34
N ASP A 35 -12.33 -6.96 -7.53
CA ASP A 35 -12.21 -5.65 -6.88
C ASP A 35 -11.05 -5.61 -5.89
N LEU A 36 -10.86 -6.68 -5.10
CA LEU A 36 -9.72 -6.81 -4.21
C LEU A 36 -8.39 -6.80 -4.98
N LEU A 37 -8.31 -7.56 -6.09
CA LEU A 37 -7.13 -7.56 -6.96
C LEU A 37 -6.86 -6.16 -7.53
N ARG A 38 -7.89 -5.48 -8.04
CA ARG A 38 -7.77 -4.12 -8.58
C ARG A 38 -7.27 -3.14 -7.52
N GLN A 39 -7.74 -3.25 -6.29
CA GLN A 39 -7.27 -2.44 -5.18
C GLN A 39 -5.79 -2.71 -4.87
N ALA A 40 -5.39 -3.97 -4.75
CA ALA A 40 -4.00 -4.34 -4.48
C ALA A 40 -3.04 -3.83 -5.57
N GLU A 41 -3.43 -3.93 -6.85
CA GLU A 41 -2.63 -3.39 -7.96
C GLU A 41 -2.55 -1.85 -7.91
N ALA A 42 -3.64 -1.16 -7.56
CA ALA A 42 -3.64 0.29 -7.42
C ALA A 42 -2.75 0.76 -6.26
N GLU A 43 -2.80 0.08 -5.11
CA GLU A 43 -1.94 0.35 -3.96
C GLU A 43 -0.47 0.11 -4.31
N ARG A 44 -0.16 -0.98 -5.01
CA ARG A 44 1.19 -1.27 -5.49
C ARG A 44 1.71 -0.19 -6.44
N ALA A 45 0.88 0.24 -7.39
CA ALA A 45 1.25 1.29 -8.34
C ALA A 45 1.48 2.63 -7.63
N ALA A 46 0.61 3.00 -6.69
CA ALA A 46 0.75 4.22 -5.90
C ALA A 46 2.03 4.20 -5.03
N PHE A 47 2.35 3.06 -4.44
CA PHE A 47 3.58 2.90 -3.66
C PHE A 47 4.83 3.07 -4.52
N ILE A 48 4.89 2.43 -5.69
CA ILE A 48 6.01 2.59 -6.63
C ILE A 48 6.15 4.06 -7.06
N ALA A 49 5.04 4.69 -7.44
CA ALA A 49 5.03 6.10 -7.82
C ALA A 49 5.53 7.02 -6.68
N SER A 50 5.23 6.69 -5.42
CA SER A 50 5.73 7.45 -4.27
C SER A 50 7.26 7.33 -4.10
N LEU A 51 7.83 6.16 -4.38
CA LEU A 51 9.28 5.95 -4.32
C LEU A 51 9.99 6.71 -5.45
N GLU A 52 9.45 6.63 -6.68
CA GLU A 52 9.98 7.37 -7.82
C GLU A 52 9.92 8.89 -7.60
N ALA A 53 8.83 9.38 -7.02
CA ALA A 53 8.69 10.79 -6.65
C ALA A 53 9.72 11.21 -5.60
N ALA A 54 9.92 10.43 -4.54
CA ALA A 54 10.90 10.71 -3.50
C ALA A 54 12.35 10.68 -4.05
N GLN A 55 12.64 9.76 -4.97
CA GLN A 55 13.95 9.74 -5.64
C GLN A 55 14.14 10.99 -6.51
N ALA A 56 13.16 11.37 -7.33
CA ALA A 56 13.25 12.56 -8.16
C ALA A 56 13.38 13.85 -7.33
N GLU A 57 12.69 13.94 -6.19
CA GLU A 57 12.85 15.03 -5.23
C GLU A 57 14.27 15.08 -4.67
N SER A 58 14.80 13.95 -4.22
CA SER A 58 16.17 13.81 -3.72
C SER A 58 17.23 14.17 -4.77
N GLU A 59 17.05 13.76 -6.02
CA GLU A 59 17.96 14.11 -7.13
C GLU A 59 17.92 15.61 -7.46
N ARG A 60 16.76 16.26 -7.34
CA ARG A 60 16.57 17.68 -7.66
C ARG A 60 17.00 18.60 -6.52
N ASP A 61 16.60 18.28 -5.30
CA ASP A 61 16.68 19.16 -4.14
C ASP A 61 17.81 18.76 -3.17
N GLY A 62 18.40 17.58 -3.39
CA GLY A 62 19.35 16.96 -2.46
C GLY A 62 18.63 16.23 -1.32
N PHE A 63 19.41 15.46 -0.55
CA PHE A 63 18.93 14.78 0.64
C PHE A 63 20.01 14.80 1.71
N LEU A 64 19.60 14.69 2.97
CA LEU A 64 20.50 14.48 4.10
C LEU A 64 20.53 12.99 4.43
N ASP A 65 21.72 12.47 4.71
CA ASP A 65 21.84 11.15 5.30
C ASP A 65 21.47 11.15 6.79
N ALA A 66 21.34 9.96 7.38
CA ALA A 66 20.92 9.82 8.77
C ALA A 66 21.87 10.50 9.78
N GLY A 67 23.17 10.58 9.47
CA GLY A 67 24.17 11.24 10.30
C GLY A 67 24.05 12.76 10.22
N GLU A 68 23.86 13.29 9.01
CA GLU A 68 23.61 14.72 8.78
C GLU A 68 22.32 15.17 9.49
N VAL A 69 21.24 14.41 9.35
CA VAL A 69 19.97 14.65 10.08
C VAL A 69 20.20 14.64 11.59
N HIS A 70 20.96 13.68 12.13
CA HIS A 70 21.23 13.60 13.56
C HIS A 70 22.01 14.82 14.09
N LEU A 71 23.02 15.26 13.32
CA LEU A 71 23.82 16.44 13.68
C LEU A 71 22.98 17.71 13.67
N GLU A 72 22.20 17.94 12.61
CA GLU A 72 21.36 19.13 12.51
C GLU A 72 20.27 19.18 13.59
N LEU A 73 19.59 18.05 13.85
CA LEU A 73 18.58 17.97 14.91
C LEU A 73 19.17 18.29 16.29
N ASN A 74 20.33 17.75 16.62
CA ASN A 74 21.00 18.04 17.90
C ASN A 74 21.38 19.51 18.00
N ALA A 75 21.91 20.10 16.92
CA ALA A 75 22.25 21.52 16.90
C ALA A 75 21.02 22.42 17.14
N MET A 76 19.88 22.10 16.50
CA MET A 76 18.62 22.82 16.71
C MET A 76 18.11 22.69 18.16
N ILE A 77 18.19 21.49 18.75
CA ILE A 77 17.80 21.26 20.15
C ILE A 77 18.67 22.09 21.10
N GLU A 78 19.99 22.09 20.90
CA GLU A 78 20.90 22.89 21.72
C GLU A 78 20.61 24.39 21.63
N GLU A 79 20.32 24.88 20.42
CA GLU A 79 19.95 26.29 20.22
C GLU A 79 18.67 26.66 20.97
N MET A 80 17.62 25.83 20.88
CA MET A 80 16.39 26.05 21.63
C MET A 80 16.60 26.03 23.15
N VAL A 81 17.45 25.11 23.65
CA VAL A 81 17.80 25.04 25.07
C VAL A 81 18.56 26.29 25.51
N ARG A 82 19.48 26.79 24.68
CA ARG A 82 20.22 28.04 24.94
C ARG A 82 19.28 29.26 24.96
N ALA A 83 18.34 29.35 24.03
CA ALA A 83 17.39 30.46 23.94
C ALA A 83 16.38 30.53 25.10
N ARG A 84 16.22 29.43 25.86
CA ARG A 84 15.31 29.35 27.01
C ARG A 84 15.99 29.63 28.37
N ARG A 85 17.33 29.74 28.40
CA ARG A 85 18.11 30.09 29.59
C ARG A 85 18.38 31.58 29.64
#